data_AF-A0A7S2PU96-F1
#
_entry.id   AF-A0A7S2PU96-F1
#
_cell.length_a   1.000
_cell.length_b   1.000
_cell.length_c   1.000
_cell.angle_alpha   90.00
_cell.angle_beta   90.00
_cell.angle_gamma   90.00
#
_symmetry.space_group_name_H-M   'P 1'
#
loop_
_entity.id
_entity.type
_entity.pdbx_description
1 polymer ?
#
loop_
_entity_poly.entity_id
_entity_poly.type
_entity_poly.pdbx_seq_one_letter_code
_entity_poly.pdbx_strand_id
1 'polypeptide(L)'
;YPALLSGGAAIAGCLPMWALINYNFDSINGDENNNNNNGDDYSTITFSTYFTPGIIAVVAGSMSGITGPIVKSTLQNVTLPHMRGQAFALLNTFDDFGRGLGPAFVAWMIENLGGRTRAFNIGVTGWILCGILNTMLFCTVERDEEKVRLGVEQMAADKEENESRS
;
A
#
# COMPACT_ATOMS: atom_id res chain seq x y z
N TYR A 1 3.08 -14.67 11.15
CA TYR A 1 1.60 -14.60 10.97
C TYR A 1 0.98 -13.22 10.66
N PRO A 2 1.58 -12.04 10.92
CA PRO A 2 0.93 -10.75 10.58
C PRO A 2 1.03 -10.35 9.09
N ALA A 3 2.04 -10.81 8.37
CA ALA A 3 2.32 -10.47 6.97
C ALA A 3 1.29 -11.01 5.96
N LEU A 4 0.82 -12.25 6.18
CA LEU A 4 -0.20 -12.89 5.36
C LEU A 4 -1.56 -12.16 5.50
N LEU A 5 -1.82 -11.61 6.68
CA LEU A 5 -2.97 -10.75 6.95
C LEU A 5 -2.84 -9.42 6.21
N SER A 6 -1.65 -8.82 6.16
CA SER A 6 -1.37 -7.55 5.46
C SER A 6 -1.49 -7.66 3.94
N GLY A 7 -0.96 -8.74 3.34
CA GLY A 7 -1.08 -9.00 1.90
C GLY A 7 -2.52 -9.36 1.49
N GLY A 8 -3.19 -10.20 2.27
CA GLY A 8 -4.61 -10.53 2.08
C GLY A 8 -5.52 -9.32 2.24
N ALA A 9 -5.23 -8.44 3.21
CA ALA A 9 -5.90 -7.15 3.39
C ALA A 9 -5.73 -6.23 2.16
N ALA A 10 -4.52 -6.10 1.61
CA ALA A 10 -4.29 -5.27 0.43
C ALA A 10 -5.08 -5.76 -0.80
N ILE A 11 -5.18 -7.07 -1.01
CA ILE A 11 -5.97 -7.67 -2.11
C ILE A 11 -7.47 -7.53 -1.82
N ALA A 12 -7.92 -7.78 -0.58
CA ALA A 12 -9.31 -7.60 -0.17
C ALA A 12 -9.76 -6.13 -0.23
N GLY A 13 -8.85 -5.17 -0.05
CA GLY A 13 -9.07 -3.73 -0.21
C GLY A 13 -9.06 -3.26 -1.68
N CYS A 14 -8.48 -4.04 -2.59
CA CYS A 14 -8.50 -3.72 -4.03
C CYS A 14 -9.89 -3.92 -4.64
N LEU A 15 -10.64 -4.92 -4.17
CA LEU A 15 -12.01 -5.20 -4.63
C LEU A 15 -12.99 -4.03 -4.37
N PRO A 16 -13.07 -3.44 -3.16
CA PRO A 16 -13.92 -2.28 -2.92
C PRO A 16 -13.41 -1.03 -3.66
N MET A 17 -12.10 -0.85 -3.85
CA MET A 17 -11.58 0.28 -4.63
C MET A 17 -11.90 0.14 -6.13
N TRP A 18 -11.78 -1.06 -6.68
CA TRP A 18 -12.16 -1.38 -8.05
C TRP A 18 -13.67 -1.29 -8.28
N ALA A 19 -14.47 -1.74 -7.30
CA ALA A 19 -15.91 -1.57 -7.27
C ALA A 19 -16.31 -0.08 -7.20
N LEU A 20 -15.56 0.76 -6.47
CA LEU A 20 -15.78 2.21 -6.41
C LEU A 20 -15.43 2.89 -7.74
N ILE A 21 -14.35 2.46 -8.40
CA ILE A 21 -13.96 2.97 -9.73
C ILE A 21 -14.97 2.56 -10.82
N ASN A 22 -15.57 1.37 -10.72
CA ASN A 22 -16.64 0.92 -11.62
C ASN A 22 -18.06 1.25 -11.10
N TYR A 23 -18.18 1.96 -9.98
CA TYR A 23 -19.49 2.33 -9.45
C TYR A 23 -20.08 3.41 -10.36
N ASN A 24 -21.11 3.04 -11.09
CA ASN A 24 -21.73 3.92 -12.06
C ASN A 24 -22.65 4.89 -11.32
N PHE A 25 -22.11 6.03 -10.89
CA PHE A 25 -22.85 7.10 -10.21
C PHE A 25 -24.10 7.53 -11.01
N ASP A 26 -24.05 7.38 -12.33
CA ASP A 26 -25.14 7.69 -13.26
C ASP A 26 -26.40 6.82 -13.05
N SER A 27 -26.28 5.60 -12.51
CA SER A 27 -27.46 4.77 -12.23
C SER A 27 -28.27 5.25 -11.02
N ILE A 28 -27.66 6.02 -10.12
CA ILE A 28 -28.34 6.57 -8.94
C ILE A 28 -29.15 7.81 -9.32
N ASN A 29 -28.59 8.69 -10.18
CA ASN A 29 -29.33 9.85 -10.71
C ASN A 29 -30.46 9.43 -11.68
N GLY A 30 -30.35 8.25 -12.31
CA GLY A 30 -31.40 7.68 -13.16
C GLY A 30 -32.66 7.25 -12.42
N ASP A 31 -32.54 6.83 -11.15
CA ASP A 31 -33.69 6.49 -10.29
C ASP A 31 -34.40 7.73 -9.74
N GLU A 32 -33.72 8.89 -9.70
CA GLU A 32 -34.27 10.17 -9.21
C GLU A 32 -35.44 10.68 -10.07
N ASN A 33 -35.49 10.33 -11.36
CA ASN A 33 -36.54 10.77 -12.28
C ASN A 33 -37.81 9.87 -12.29
N ASN A 34 -37.82 8.73 -11.58
CA ASN A 34 -38.96 7.78 -11.62
C ASN A 34 -39.65 7.56 -10.26
N ASN A 35 -39.28 8.27 -9.21
CA ASN A 35 -40.01 8.25 -7.92
C ASN A 35 -40.65 9.60 -7.64
N ASN A 36 -41.75 9.86 -8.33
CA ASN A 36 -42.75 10.76 -7.79
C ASN A 36 -43.30 10.15 -6.49
N ASN A 37 -43.25 10.95 -5.42
CA ASN A 37 -43.86 10.78 -4.10
C ASN A 37 -42.98 10.10 -3.04
N ASN A 38 -42.07 10.88 -2.43
CA ASN A 38 -42.06 11.22 -1.00
C ASN A 38 -40.81 12.06 -0.67
N GLY A 39 -40.99 13.11 0.13
CA GLY A 39 -40.02 14.17 0.39
C GLY A 39 -38.87 13.82 1.34
N ASP A 40 -38.48 12.57 1.39
CA ASP A 40 -37.61 12.00 2.43
C ASP A 40 -36.46 11.16 1.82
N ASP A 41 -36.60 10.77 0.56
CA ASP A 41 -35.62 9.94 -0.14
C ASP A 41 -34.44 10.75 -0.69
N TYR A 42 -34.61 12.02 -1.10
CA TYR A 42 -33.50 12.84 -1.64
C TYR A 42 -32.37 13.08 -0.63
N SER A 43 -32.69 13.26 0.65
CA SER A 43 -31.68 13.40 1.72
C SER A 43 -30.95 12.08 2.00
N THR A 44 -31.68 10.97 1.94
CA THR A 44 -31.15 9.62 2.19
C THR A 44 -30.27 9.15 1.04
N ILE A 45 -30.66 9.43 -0.20
CA ILE A 45 -29.91 9.11 -1.43
C ILE A 45 -28.62 9.95 -1.50
N THR A 46 -28.69 11.26 -1.23
CA THR A 46 -27.51 12.15 -1.21
C THR A 46 -26.50 11.69 -0.16
N PHE A 47 -26.96 11.37 1.05
CA PHE A 47 -26.07 10.86 2.10
C PHE A 47 -25.45 9.52 1.71
N SER A 48 -26.23 8.55 1.24
CA SER A 48 -25.72 7.24 0.81
C SER A 48 -24.66 7.34 -0.29
N THR A 49 -24.88 8.26 -1.24
CA THR A 49 -24.03 8.49 -2.41
C THR A 49 -22.65 9.04 -2.06
N TYR A 50 -22.53 9.88 -1.02
CA TYR A 50 -21.23 10.39 -0.55
C TYR A 50 -20.64 9.58 0.61
N PHE A 51 -21.48 8.96 1.44
CA PHE A 51 -21.07 8.20 2.61
C PHE A 51 -20.41 6.87 2.22
N THR A 52 -20.95 6.18 1.20
CA THR A 52 -20.41 4.93 0.68
C THR A 52 -18.96 5.05 0.20
N PRO A 53 -18.60 5.98 -0.72
CA PRO A 53 -17.21 6.17 -1.11
C PRO A 53 -16.33 6.71 0.04
N GLY A 54 -16.90 7.47 0.98
CA GLY A 54 -16.22 7.94 2.18
C GLY A 54 -15.73 6.80 3.08
N ILE A 55 -16.59 5.82 3.39
CA ILE A 55 -16.20 4.64 4.18
C ILE A 55 -15.12 3.84 3.45
N ILE A 56 -15.28 3.61 2.15
CA ILE A 56 -14.31 2.86 1.36
C ILE A 56 -12.94 3.57 1.37
N ALA A 57 -12.91 4.90 1.25
CA ALA A 57 -11.68 5.68 1.35
C ALA A 57 -11.02 5.58 2.74
N VAL A 58 -11.80 5.61 3.82
CA VAL A 58 -11.28 5.46 5.18
C VAL A 58 -10.67 4.07 5.40
N VAL A 59 -11.35 3.01 4.95
CA VAL A 59 -10.84 1.63 5.06
C VAL A 59 -9.58 1.45 4.21
N ALA A 60 -9.61 1.91 2.95
CA ALA A 60 -8.47 1.89 2.04
C ALA A 60 -7.25 2.63 2.61
N GLY A 61 -7.45 3.83 3.15
CA GLY A 61 -6.40 4.64 3.78
C GLY A 61 -5.82 3.96 5.03
N SER A 62 -6.69 3.40 5.88
CA SER A 62 -6.27 2.70 7.10
C SER A 62 -5.42 1.47 6.77
N MET A 63 -5.80 0.69 5.75
CA MET A 63 -5.06 -0.51 5.34
C MET A 63 -3.73 -0.16 4.66
N SER A 64 -3.71 0.87 3.82
CA SER A 64 -2.47 1.34 3.18
C SER A 64 -1.46 1.89 4.19
N GLY A 65 -1.93 2.65 5.18
CA GLY A 65 -1.09 3.31 6.18
C GLY A 65 -0.29 2.37 7.09
N ILE A 66 -0.78 1.14 7.32
CA ILE A 66 -0.11 0.13 8.16
C ILE A 66 1.16 -0.43 7.50
N THR A 67 1.24 -0.41 6.17
CA THR A 67 2.37 -0.97 5.41
C THR A 67 3.68 -0.22 5.68
N GLY A 68 3.62 1.12 5.78
CA GLY A 68 4.80 1.97 5.96
C GLY A 68 5.59 1.66 7.25
N PRO A 69 4.96 1.68 8.43
CA PRO A 69 5.60 1.30 9.70
C PRO A 69 6.16 -0.13 9.68
N ILE A 70 5.42 -1.06 9.10
CA ILE A 70 5.81 -2.47 9.00
C ILE A 70 7.09 -2.64 8.19
N VAL A 71 7.18 -2.06 6.98
CA VAL A 71 8.39 -2.14 6.14
C VAL A 71 9.58 -1.52 6.86
N LYS A 72 9.39 -0.38 7.54
CA LYS A 72 10.45 0.29 8.30
C LYS A 72 10.94 -0.57 9.47
N SER A 73 10.04 -1.25 10.20
CA SER A 73 10.44 -2.14 11.29
C SER A 73 11.19 -3.38 10.78
N THR A 74 10.70 -4.00 9.70
CA THR A 74 11.34 -5.17 9.11
C THR A 74 12.74 -4.84 8.60
N LEU A 75 12.90 -3.71 7.90
CA LEU A 75 14.19 -3.24 7.41
C LEU A 75 15.19 -3.00 8.55
N GLN A 76 14.73 -2.58 9.73
CA GLN A 76 15.59 -2.44 10.90
C GLN A 76 16.03 -3.77 11.49
N ASN A 77 15.20 -4.82 11.42
CA ASN A 77 15.53 -6.15 11.93
C ASN A 77 16.50 -6.91 10.99
N VAL A 78 16.36 -6.75 9.67
CA VAL A 78 17.20 -7.44 8.67
C VAL A 78 18.45 -6.68 8.25
N THR A 79 18.74 -5.51 8.82
CA THR A 79 19.93 -4.74 8.43
C THR A 79 20.92 -4.65 9.58
N LEU A 80 22.17 -5.01 9.31
CA LEU A 80 23.29 -4.83 10.22
C LEU A 80 23.39 -3.35 10.67
N PRO A 81 23.79 -3.07 11.92
CA PRO A 81 23.81 -1.72 12.48
C PRO A 81 24.66 -0.73 11.66
N HIS A 82 25.68 -1.21 10.98
CA HIS A 82 26.56 -0.42 10.12
C HIS A 82 25.93 0.00 8.77
N MET A 83 24.96 -0.75 8.25
CA MET A 83 24.39 -0.54 6.90
C MET A 83 22.96 0.04 6.92
N ARG A 84 22.35 0.15 8.11
CA ARG A 84 20.97 0.63 8.28
C ARG A 84 20.72 2.00 7.63
N GLY A 85 21.68 2.92 7.69
CA GLY A 85 21.56 4.25 7.08
C GLY A 85 21.41 4.21 5.56
N GLN A 86 22.15 3.32 4.88
CA GLN A 86 22.09 3.18 3.42
C GLN A 86 20.76 2.55 2.98
N ALA A 87 20.28 1.55 3.71
CA ALA A 87 19.00 0.91 3.44
C ALA A 87 17.82 1.90 3.60
N PHE A 88 17.85 2.75 4.64
CA PHE A 88 16.85 3.82 4.80
C PHE A 88 16.94 4.90 3.72
N ALA A 89 18.15 5.27 3.28
CA ALA A 89 18.32 6.25 2.21
C ALA A 89 17.73 5.76 0.88
N LEU A 90 17.96 4.48 0.55
CA LEU A 90 17.39 3.86 -0.65
C LEU A 90 15.86 3.78 -0.56
N LEU A 91 15.32 3.37 0.59
CA LEU A 91 13.88 3.34 0.83
C LEU A 91 13.25 4.72 0.66
N ASN A 92 13.86 5.76 1.23
CA ASN A 92 13.34 7.13 1.12
C ASN A 92 13.41 7.65 -0.32
N THR A 93 14.49 7.33 -1.05
CA THR A 93 14.64 7.72 -2.45
C THR A 93 13.54 7.12 -3.33
N PHE A 94 13.22 5.84 -3.14
CA PHE A 94 12.12 5.20 -3.86
C PHE A 94 10.74 5.72 -3.43
N ASP A 95 10.52 6.02 -2.14
CA ASP A 95 9.27 6.62 -1.66
C ASP A 95 9.05 8.01 -2.29
N ASP A 96 10.09 8.84 -2.30
CA ASP A 96 10.06 10.17 -2.90
C ASP A 96 9.85 10.11 -4.42
N PHE A 97 10.49 9.15 -5.10
CA PHE A 97 10.32 8.91 -6.54
C PHE A 97 8.88 8.47 -6.88
N GLY A 98 8.30 7.59 -6.06
CA GLY A 98 6.91 7.16 -6.22
C GLY A 98 5.91 8.29 -6.03
N ARG A 99 6.13 9.17 -5.03
CA ARG A 99 5.28 10.34 -4.80
C ARG A 99 5.41 11.40 -5.89
N GLY A 100 6.61 11.58 -6.43
CA GLY A 100 6.88 12.53 -7.51
C GLY A 100 6.38 12.07 -8.86
N LEU A 101 6.64 10.81 -9.23
CA LEU A 101 6.24 10.27 -10.53
C LEU A 101 4.80 9.77 -10.58
N GLY A 102 4.21 9.37 -9.46
CA GLY A 102 2.86 8.82 -9.41
C GLY A 102 1.80 9.71 -10.10
N PRO A 103 1.66 10.99 -9.72
CA PRO A 103 0.69 11.89 -10.34
C PRO A 103 0.98 12.15 -11.83
N ALA A 104 2.24 12.32 -12.20
CA ALA A 104 2.64 12.55 -13.58
C ALA A 104 2.37 11.32 -14.48
N PHE A 105 2.66 10.12 -13.99
CA PHE A 105 2.39 8.87 -14.67
C PHE A 105 0.88 8.63 -14.86
N VAL A 106 0.08 8.91 -13.83
CA VAL A 106 -1.39 8.80 -13.93
C VAL A 106 -1.96 9.83 -14.91
N ALA A 107 -1.49 11.08 -14.88
CA ALA A 107 -1.92 12.11 -15.83
C ALA A 107 -1.62 11.72 -17.28
N TRP A 108 -0.40 11.27 -17.55
CA TRP A 108 0.01 10.77 -18.86
C TRP A 108 -0.86 9.59 -19.33
N MET A 109 -1.21 8.69 -18.41
CA MET A 109 -2.07 7.54 -18.71
C MET A 109 -3.52 7.94 -19.01
N ILE A 110 -4.05 8.99 -18.36
CA ILE A 110 -5.39 9.52 -18.65
C ILE A 110 -5.45 10.09 -20.07
N GLU A 111 -4.42 10.84 -20.48
CA GLU A 111 -4.33 11.44 -21.82
C GLU A 111 -4.25 10.37 -22.92
N ASN A 112 -3.49 9.29 -22.70
CA ASN A 112 -3.33 8.21 -23.69
C ASN A 112 -4.48 7.20 -23.74
N LEU A 113 -5.15 6.91 -22.61
CA LEU A 113 -6.21 5.88 -22.55
C LEU A 113 -7.62 6.44 -22.76
N GLY A 114 -7.74 7.76 -22.95
CA GLY A 114 -8.99 8.44 -23.30
C GLY A 114 -10.08 8.36 -22.24
N GLY A 115 -9.71 8.13 -20.97
CA GLY A 115 -10.69 8.03 -19.89
C GLY A 115 -10.08 7.77 -18.50
N ARG A 116 -10.64 8.45 -17.49
CA ARG A 116 -10.22 8.37 -16.08
C ARG A 116 -10.34 6.95 -15.51
N THR A 117 -11.45 6.27 -15.79
CA THR A 117 -11.77 4.95 -15.23
C THR A 117 -10.74 3.88 -15.63
N ARG A 118 -10.28 3.90 -16.89
CA ARG A 118 -9.26 2.94 -17.38
C ARG A 118 -7.89 3.19 -16.77
N ALA A 119 -7.49 4.46 -16.65
CA ALA A 119 -6.24 4.84 -15.99
C ALA A 119 -6.24 4.40 -14.51
N PHE A 120 -7.33 4.64 -13.78
CA PHE A 120 -7.42 4.20 -12.38
C PHE A 120 -7.43 2.67 -12.24
N ASN A 121 -8.04 1.93 -13.17
CA ASN A 121 -8.02 0.46 -13.15
C ASN A 121 -6.58 -0.09 -13.29
N ILE A 122 -5.73 0.55 -14.10
CA ILE A 122 -4.30 0.21 -14.17
C ILE A 122 -3.56 0.65 -12.89
N GLY A 123 -3.95 1.77 -12.28
CA GLY A 123 -3.43 2.15 -10.95
C GLY A 123 -3.66 1.06 -9.89
N VAL A 124 -4.82 0.39 -9.92
CA VAL A 124 -5.13 -0.73 -9.02
C VAL A 124 -4.19 -1.92 -9.21
N THR A 125 -3.70 -2.18 -10.42
CA THR A 125 -2.74 -3.28 -10.65
C THR A 125 -1.38 -3.00 -10.02
N GLY A 126 -0.97 -1.72 -9.95
CA GLY A 126 0.20 -1.29 -9.18
C GLY A 126 0.05 -1.58 -7.69
N TRP A 127 -1.17 -1.49 -7.16
CA TRP A 127 -1.46 -1.84 -5.77
C TRP A 127 -1.41 -3.36 -5.53
N ILE A 128 -1.93 -4.16 -6.47
CA ILE A 128 -1.83 -5.63 -6.43
C ILE A 128 -0.36 -6.07 -6.50
N LEU A 129 0.42 -5.49 -7.40
CA LEU A 129 1.86 -5.77 -7.54
C LEU A 129 2.61 -5.40 -6.25
N CYS A 130 2.28 -4.27 -5.63
CA CYS A 130 2.80 -3.88 -4.32
C CYS A 130 2.44 -4.89 -3.22
N GLY A 131 1.19 -5.36 -3.16
CA GLY A 131 0.77 -6.38 -2.20
C GLY A 131 1.51 -7.72 -2.37
N ILE A 132 1.73 -8.13 -3.61
CA ILE A 132 2.48 -9.36 -3.95
C ILE A 132 3.96 -9.22 -3.55
N LEU A 133 4.60 -8.11 -3.91
CA LEU A 133 6.01 -7.87 -3.57
C LEU A 133 6.23 -7.78 -2.05
N ASN A 134 5.33 -7.13 -1.32
CA ASN A 134 5.39 -7.13 0.15
C ASN A 134 5.24 -8.55 0.70
N THR A 135 4.31 -9.36 0.18
CA THR A 135 4.13 -10.76 0.61
C THR A 135 5.39 -11.60 0.34
N MET A 136 6.04 -11.41 -0.81
CA MET A 136 7.30 -12.08 -1.15
C MET A 136 8.48 -11.64 -0.25
N LEU A 137 8.57 -10.35 0.05
CA LEU A 137 9.58 -9.80 0.95
C LEU A 137 9.52 -10.50 2.32
N PHE A 138 8.31 -10.70 2.84
CA PHE A 138 8.11 -11.39 4.12
C PHE A 138 8.59 -12.84 4.16
N CYS A 139 8.44 -13.59 3.07
CA CYS A 139 8.97 -14.95 2.99
C CYS A 139 10.52 -15.00 3.00
N THR A 140 11.17 -13.90 2.65
CA THR A 140 12.65 -13.81 2.57
C THR A 140 13.25 -13.23 3.84
N VAL A 141 12.49 -12.42 4.57
CA VAL A 141 12.89 -11.74 5.82
C VAL A 141 13.36 -12.71 6.89
N GLU A 142 12.66 -13.80 7.17
CA GLU A 142 13.08 -14.76 8.20
C GLU A 142 14.48 -15.34 7.93
N ARG A 143 14.81 -15.58 6.65
CA ARG A 143 16.14 -16.02 6.24
C ARG A 143 17.19 -14.93 6.34
N ASP A 144 16.81 -13.67 6.13
CA ASP A 144 17.75 -12.55 6.22
C ASP A 144 17.99 -12.11 7.67
N GLU A 145 17.00 -12.20 8.56
CA GLU A 145 17.16 -11.99 10.00
C GLU A 145 18.15 -13.02 10.60
N GLU A 146 18.06 -14.28 10.19
CA GLU A 146 18.98 -15.33 10.66
C GLU A 146 20.43 -15.08 10.22
N LYS A 147 20.64 -14.67 8.96
CA LYS A 147 21.99 -14.30 8.46
C LYS A 147 22.57 -13.10 9.19
N VAL A 148 21.74 -12.10 9.49
CA VAL A 148 22.17 -10.91 10.25
C VAL A 148 22.56 -11.31 11.66
N ARG A 149 21.78 -12.16 12.33
CA ARG A 149 22.11 -12.65 13.68
C ARG A 149 23.47 -13.34 13.71
N LEU A 150 23.71 -14.26 12.78
CA LEU A 150 24.99 -14.96 12.64
C LEU A 150 26.15 -14.01 12.32
N GLY A 151 25.91 -13.02 11.45
CA GLY A 151 26.91 -12.00 11.11
C GLY A 151 27.27 -11.09 12.29
N VAL A 152 26.30 -10.72 13.13
CA VAL A 152 26.54 -9.92 14.35
C VAL A 152 27.34 -10.72 15.38
N GLU A 153 27.03 -12.01 15.57
CA GLU A 153 27.79 -12.90 16.47
C GLU A 153 29.25 -13.06 16.01
N GLN A 154 29.50 -13.19 14.70
CA GLN A 154 30.85 -13.24 14.14
C GLN A 154 31.62 -11.93 14.36
N MET A 155 30.98 -10.78 14.10
CA MET A 155 31.62 -9.47 14.33
C MET A 155 31.94 -9.20 15.81
N ALA A 156 31.16 -9.77 16.74
CA ALA A 156 31.44 -9.68 18.17
C ALA A 156 32.64 -10.56 18.56
N ALA A 157 32.67 -11.81 18.07
CA ALA A 157 33.79 -12.74 18.32
C ALA A 157 35.11 -12.22 17.74
N ASP A 158 35.11 -11.67 16.52
CA ASP A 158 36.29 -11.06 15.89
C ASP A 158 36.82 -9.85 16.68
N LYS A 159 35.92 -9.09 17.33
CA LYS A 159 36.30 -7.97 18.18
C LYS A 159 37.01 -8.44 19.45
N GLU A 160 36.49 -9.48 20.11
CA GLU A 160 37.10 -10.07 21.31
C GLU A 160 38.45 -10.73 21.00
N GLU A 161 38.61 -11.38 19.84
CA GLU A 161 39.89 -11.93 19.39
C GLU A 161 40.93 -10.83 19.08
N ASN A 162 40.50 -9.70 18.49
CA ASN A 162 41.41 -8.57 18.25
C ASN A 162 41.83 -7.86 19.55
N GLU A 163 40.93 -7.75 20.53
CA GLU A 163 41.23 -7.12 21.82
C GLU A 163 42.17 -7.98 22.68
N SER A 164 42.11 -9.30 22.55
CA SER A 164 43.03 -10.23 23.25
C SER A 164 44.41 -10.37 22.58
N ARG A 165 44.57 -9.87 21.35
CA ARG A 165 45.84 -9.80 20.62
C ARG A 165 46.59 -8.47 20.75
N SER A 166 45.95 -7.41 21.26
CA SER A 166 46.59 -6.12 21.58
C SER A 166 47.06 -6.06 23.03
#